data_AF-A0A3D5XNU7-F1
#
_entry.id   AF-A0A3D5XNU7-F1
#
_cell.length_a   1.000
_cell.length_b   1.000
_cell.length_c   1.000
_cell.angle_alpha   90.00
_cell.angle_beta   90.00
_cell.angle_gamma   90.00
#
_symmetry.space_group_name_H-M   'P 1'
#
loop_
_entity.id
_entity.type
_entity.pdbx_description
1 polymer ?
#
loop_
_entity_poly.entity_id
_entity_poly.type
_entity_poly.pdbx_seq_one_letter_code
_entity_poly.pdbx_strand_id
1 'polypeptide(L)'
;MKIRKTKIEDIEKVLDLFNMARFYFKENNINQWQGEYPNEIDIIEDINSGISYVVVDDDIVATFVLSFEKDVNYDVLVEGK
;
A
#
# COMPACT_ATOMS: atom_id res chain seq x y z
N MET A 1 13.69 13.53 0.75
CA MET A 1 12.92 12.34 1.19
C MET A 1 12.58 12.40 2.67
N LYS A 2 11.29 12.43 3.00
CA LYS A 2 10.70 12.43 4.35
C LYS A 2 9.61 11.37 4.43
N ILE A 3 9.57 10.61 5.52
CA ILE A 3 8.47 9.68 5.81
C ILE A 3 7.50 10.36 6.78
N ARG A 4 6.20 10.28 6.50
CA ARG A 4 5.13 10.75 7.41
C ARG A 4 3.89 9.87 7.30
N LYS A 5 3.02 9.95 8.30
CA LYS A 5 1.69 9.33 8.20
C LYS A 5 0.91 9.90 7.02
N THR A 6 0.17 9.02 6.36
CA THR A 6 -0.78 9.38 5.31
C THR A 6 -1.93 10.17 5.92
N LYS A 7 -2.45 11.15 5.19
CA LYS A 7 -3.63 11.93 5.53
C LYS A 7 -4.72 11.70 4.50
N ILE A 8 -5.96 12.05 4.84
CA ILE A 8 -7.11 11.98 3.92
C ILE A 8 -6.86 12.76 2.62
N GLU A 9 -6.18 13.91 2.70
CA GLU A 9 -5.81 14.74 1.53
C GLU A 9 -4.82 14.04 0.57
N ASP A 10 -4.14 12.97 1.01
CA ASP A 10 -3.19 12.23 0.19
C ASP A 10 -3.83 11.07 -0.60
N ILE A 11 -5.11 10.74 -0.33
CA ILE A 11 -5.76 9.51 -0.83
C ILE A 11 -5.73 9.43 -2.36
N GLU A 12 -6.10 10.49 -3.07
CA GLU A 12 -6.10 10.50 -4.54
C GLU A 12 -4.70 10.16 -5.09
N LYS A 13 -3.65 10.74 -4.49
CA LYS A 13 -2.27 10.50 -4.89
C LYS A 13 -1.81 9.07 -4.59
N VAL A 14 -2.26 8.50 -3.49
CA VAL A 14 -1.98 7.09 -3.14
C VAL A 14 -2.70 6.13 -4.09
N LEU A 15 -3.93 6.43 -4.48
CA LEU A 15 -4.67 5.66 -5.51
C LEU A 15 -3.96 5.70 -6.87
N ASP A 16 -3.40 6.85 -7.25
CA ASP A 16 -2.57 6.95 -8.46
C ASP A 16 -1.33 6.05 -8.39
N LEU A 17 -0.64 6.02 -7.24
CA LEU A 17 0.48 5.10 -7.01
C LEU A 17 0.05 3.63 -7.16
N PHE A 18 -1.10 3.24 -6.60
CA PHE A 18 -1.64 1.89 -6.75
C PHE A 18 -1.96 1.56 -8.20
N ASN A 19 -2.53 2.50 -8.95
CA ASN A 19 -2.83 2.28 -10.36
C ASN A 19 -1.56 2.12 -11.22
N MET A 20 -0.51 2.90 -10.93
CA MET A 20 0.80 2.71 -11.56
C MET A 20 1.40 1.34 -11.24
N ALA A 21 1.33 0.90 -9.98
CA ALA A 21 1.79 -0.42 -9.57
C ALA A 21 1.00 -1.57 -10.23
N ARG A 22 -0.33 -1.45 -10.29
CA ARG A 22 -1.21 -2.40 -10.99
C ARG A 22 -0.85 -2.54 -12.46
N PHE A 23 -0.62 -1.43 -13.14
CA PHE A 23 -0.20 -1.43 -14.55
C PHE A 23 1.14 -2.15 -14.72
N TYR A 24 2.14 -1.79 -13.89
CA TYR A 24 3.43 -2.45 -13.91
C TYR A 24 3.34 -3.97 -13.65
N PHE A 25 2.53 -4.39 -12.67
CA PHE A 25 2.30 -5.81 -12.38
C PHE A 25 1.68 -6.56 -13.55
N LYS A 26 0.67 -5.97 -14.19
CA LYS A 26 0.03 -6.56 -15.37
C LYS A 26 1.02 -6.77 -16.52
N GLU A 27 1.83 -5.76 -16.84
CA GLU A 27 2.85 -5.83 -17.90
C GLU A 27 3.92 -6.91 -17.61
N ASN A 28 4.16 -7.22 -16.33
CA ASN A 28 5.14 -8.22 -15.89
C ASN A 28 4.52 -9.59 -15.56
N ASN A 29 3.25 -9.84 -15.93
CA ASN A 29 2.52 -11.07 -15.60
C ASN A 29 2.47 -11.40 -14.10
N ILE A 30 2.43 -10.37 -13.25
CA ILE A 30 2.24 -10.48 -11.80
C ILE A 30 0.75 -10.32 -11.51
N ASN A 31 0.09 -11.39 -11.08
CA ASN A 31 -1.36 -11.40 -10.84
C ASN A 31 -1.81 -10.65 -9.57
N GLN A 32 -0.87 -10.04 -8.84
CA GLN A 32 -1.20 -9.25 -7.65
C GLN A 32 -1.95 -7.98 -8.01
N TRP A 33 -2.90 -7.61 -7.14
CA TRP A 33 -3.64 -6.35 -7.17
C TRP A 33 -4.46 -6.09 -8.43
N GLN A 34 -4.73 -7.12 -9.24
CA GLN A 34 -5.57 -6.99 -10.44
C GLN A 34 -7.08 -7.01 -10.13
N GLY A 35 -7.46 -7.14 -8.86
CA GLY A 35 -8.84 -7.05 -8.37
C GLY A 35 -9.14 -5.70 -7.71
N GLU A 36 -10.04 -5.72 -6.73
CA GLU A 36 -10.45 -4.51 -6.00
C GLU A 36 -9.42 -4.04 -4.97
N TYR A 37 -8.54 -4.91 -4.50
CA TYR A 37 -7.49 -4.56 -3.54
C TYR A 37 -6.17 -4.14 -4.25
N PRO A 38 -5.45 -3.11 -3.76
CA PRO A 38 -5.87 -2.15 -2.75
C PRO A 38 -6.72 -1.00 -3.33
N ASN A 39 -7.70 -0.51 -2.57
CA ASN A 39 -8.61 0.59 -2.91
C ASN A 39 -8.69 1.65 -1.81
N GLU A 40 -9.57 2.64 -1.99
CA GLU A 40 -9.76 3.76 -1.08
C GLU A 40 -10.17 3.34 0.34
N ILE A 41 -11.03 2.33 0.48
CA ILE A 41 -11.48 1.83 1.77
C ILE A 41 -10.29 1.27 2.55
N ASP A 42 -9.43 0.48 1.88
CA ASP A 42 -8.21 -0.06 2.49
C ASP A 42 -7.30 1.07 3.02
N ILE A 43 -7.10 2.14 2.23
CA ILE A 43 -6.27 3.29 2.65
C ILE A 43 -6.87 3.98 3.87
N ILE A 44 -8.19 4.19 3.89
CA ILE A 44 -8.89 4.84 5.00
C ILE A 44 -8.76 4.01 6.27
N GLU A 45 -8.92 2.69 6.18
CA GLU A 45 -8.73 1.77 7.30
C GLU A 45 -7.29 1.79 7.83
N ASP A 46 -6.29 1.81 6.95
CA ASP A 46 -4.87 1.92 7.34
C ASP A 46 -4.54 3.28 7.99
N ILE A 47 -5.16 4.38 7.51
CA ILE A 47 -5.04 5.73 8.11
C ILE A 47 -5.65 5.72 9.51
N ASN A 48 -6.87 5.18 9.66
CA ASN A 48 -7.58 5.12 10.94
C ASN A 48 -6.84 4.25 11.97
N SER A 49 -6.25 3.14 11.51
CA SER A 49 -5.39 2.26 12.31
C SER A 49 -4.02 2.89 12.60
N GLY A 50 -3.68 4.01 11.94
CA GLY A 50 -2.44 4.75 12.16
C GLY A 50 -1.19 4.05 11.63
N ILE A 51 -1.36 3.10 10.72
CA ILE A 51 -0.31 2.25 10.12
C ILE A 51 0.03 2.64 8.68
N SER A 52 -0.72 3.58 8.06
CA SER A 52 -0.44 4.09 6.71
C SER A 52 0.62 5.20 6.71
N TYR A 53 1.62 5.09 5.82
CA TYR A 53 2.69 6.06 5.63
C TYR A 53 2.94 6.39 4.17
N VAL A 54 3.35 7.63 3.91
CA VAL A 54 3.84 8.10 2.61
C VAL A 54 5.29 8.54 2.68
N VAL A 55 6.02 8.32 1.59
CA VAL A 55 7.36 8.87 1.35
C VAL A 55 7.21 10.09 0.46
N VAL A 56 7.71 11.23 0.94
CA VAL A 56 7.58 12.54 0.30
C VAL A 56 8.95 13.05 -0.10
N ASP A 57 9.09 13.48 -1.35
CA ASP A 57 10.20 14.32 -1.80
C ASP A 57 9.64 15.69 -2.20
N ASP A 58 9.58 16.03 -3.49
CA ASP A 58 8.80 17.17 -4.00
C ASP A 58 7.28 16.87 -4.04
N ASP A 59 6.93 15.59 -4.16
CA ASP A 59 5.57 15.05 -4.13
C ASP A 59 5.60 13.69 -3.39
N ILE A 60 4.44 13.05 -3.20
CA ILE A 60 4.35 11.68 -2.70
C ILE A 60 4.84 10.73 -3.80
N VAL A 61 5.93 10.03 -3.50
CA VAL A 61 6.60 9.12 -4.43
C VAL A 61 6.40 7.64 -4.09
N ALA A 62 5.98 7.34 -2.85
CA ALA A 62 5.66 5.98 -2.42
C ALA A 62 4.70 5.98 -1.22
N THR A 63 4.07 4.82 -1.00
CA THR A 63 3.22 4.52 0.16
C THR A 63 3.60 3.16 0.73
N PHE A 64 3.43 2.97 2.04
CA PHE A 64 3.58 1.67 2.68
C PHE A 64 2.76 1.59 3.98
N VAL A 65 2.46 0.36 4.39
CA VAL A 65 1.86 0.05 5.69
C VAL A 65 2.95 -0.48 6.62
N LEU A 66 2.97 0.03 7.86
CA LEU A 66 3.80 -0.49 8.94
C LEU A 66 2.90 -0.83 10.13
N SER A 67 2.62 -2.13 10.29
CA SER A 67 1.89 -2.68 11.43
C SER A 67 2.83 -3.49 12.33
N PHE A 68 2.59 -3.40 13.64
CA PHE A 68 3.20 -4.27 14.64
C PHE A 68 2.24 -5.36 15.12
N GLU A 69 1.03 -5.40 14.55
CA GLU A 69 0.09 -6.45 14.82
C GLU A 69 0.56 -7.75 14.18
N LYS A 70 0.24 -8.86 14.85
CA LYS A 70 0.58 -10.18 14.39
C LYS A 70 -0.32 -10.53 13.19
N ASP A 71 0.27 -10.74 12.02
CA ASP A 71 -0.43 -11.21 10.84
C ASP A 71 -0.37 -12.74 10.78
N VAL A 72 -1.55 -13.37 10.84
CA VAL A 72 -1.74 -14.83 10.86
C VAL A 72 -1.19 -15.52 9.62
N ASN A 73 -1.05 -14.81 8.50
CA ASN A 73 -0.44 -15.36 7.28
C ASN A 73 1.05 -15.67 7.45
N TYR A 74 1.69 -15.10 8.48
CA TYR A 74 3.10 -15.34 8.81
C TYR A 74 3.28 -16.32 9.98
N ASP A 75 2.21 -16.92 10.51
CA ASP A 75 2.30 -17.90 11.59
C ASP A 75 2.94 -19.21 11.13
N VAL A 76 2.63 -19.61 9.89
CA VAL A 76 3.14 -20.84 9.28
C VAL A 76 3.54 -20.51 7.85
N LEU A 77 4.84 -20.51 7.58
CA LEU A 77 5.35 -20.38 6.23
C LEU A 77 5.31 -21.76 5.55
N VAL A 78 4.37 -21.93 4.61
CA VAL A 78 4.25 -23.16 3.82
C VAL A 78 4.92 -22.93 2.48
N GLU A 79 5.93 -23.74 2.15
CA GLU A 79 6.68 -23.68 0.89
C GLU A 79 7.18 -22.26 0.53
N GLY A 80 7.95 -21.64 1.44
CA GLY A 80 8.69 -20.42 1.12
C GLY A 80 9.59 -20.64 -0.09
N LYS A 81 9.13 -20.21 -1.26
CA LYS A 81 9.93 -20.10 -2.49
C LYS A 81 10.49 -18.71 -2.61
#